data_AF-A0A0G1YUR9-F1
#
_entry.id   AF-A0A0G1YUR9-F1
#
_cell.length_a   1.000
_cell.length_b   1.000
_cell.length_c   1.000
_cell.angle_alpha   90.00
_cell.angle_beta   90.00
_cell.angle_gamma   90.00
#
_symmetry.space_group_name_H-M   'P 1'
#
loop_
_entity.id
_entity.type
_entity.pdbx_description
1 polymer ?
#
loop_
_entity_poly.entity_id
_entity_poly.type
_entity_poly.pdbx_seq_one_letter_code
_entity_poly.pdbx_strand_id
1 'polypeptide(L)'
;MLIGRLRLRVDDKWRLRIPVVWREEFGGAVYLEEDELGYLRIHPEPPPVDRERAPFCFKQKVDSHGVSIPEEVRDSRSFFYGREVMLVGRQEFLEIWPWKGEEMCA
;
A
#
# COMPACT_ATOMS: atom_id res chain seq x y z
N MET A 1 12.45 -9.20 -5.47
CA MET A 1 11.16 -9.64 -6.03
C MET A 1 10.04 -9.54 -4.99
N LEU A 2 8.92 -8.88 -5.32
CA LEU A 2 7.81 -8.65 -4.40
C LEU A 2 6.78 -9.80 -4.42
N ILE A 3 7.09 -10.93 -3.79
CA ILE A 3 6.14 -12.06 -3.67
C ILE A 3 5.83 -12.36 -2.21
N GLY A 4 4.57 -12.70 -1.94
CA GLY A 4 4.08 -13.14 -0.64
C GLY A 4 2.85 -12.37 -0.20
N ARG A 5 2.39 -12.64 1.02
CA ARG A 5 1.31 -11.89 1.66
C ARG A 5 1.64 -11.65 3.12
N LEU A 6 1.33 -10.46 3.62
CA LEU A 6 1.56 -10.10 5.00
C LEU A 6 0.44 -9.21 5.53
N ARG A 7 -0.12 -9.62 6.67
CA ARG A 7 -1.04 -8.78 7.43
C ARG A 7 -0.29 -7.75 8.26
N LEU A 8 -0.77 -6.53 8.26
CA LEU A 8 -0.25 -5.43 9.09
C LEU A 8 -1.28 -4.34 9.33
N ARG A 9 -0.92 -3.42 10.21
CA ARG A 9 -1.74 -2.27 10.57
C ARG A 9 -1.07 -0.98 10.13
N VAL A 10 -1.83 -0.10 9.47
CA VAL A 10 -1.45 1.30 9.25
C VAL A 10 -1.51 2.03 10.57
N ASP A 11 -0.42 2.73 10.92
CA ASP A 11 -0.32 3.39 12.22
C ASP A 11 -1.24 4.64 12.33
N ASP A 12 -1.28 5.26 13.51
CA ASP A 12 -2.14 6.44 13.78
C ASP A 12 -1.72 7.69 13.03
N LYS A 13 -0.54 7.68 12.42
CA LYS A 13 -0.04 8.77 11.55
C LYS A 13 -0.20 8.42 10.08
N TRP A 14 -1.02 7.43 9.75
CA TRP A 14 -1.24 6.96 8.38
C TRP A 14 0.04 6.49 7.69
N ARG A 15 0.92 5.80 8.43
CA ARG A 15 2.14 5.20 7.86
C ARG A 15 1.98 3.69 7.76
N LEU A 16 2.29 3.19 6.57
CA LEU A 16 2.34 1.77 6.25
C LEU A 16 3.77 1.27 6.39
N ARG A 17 4.01 0.33 7.32
CA ARG A 17 5.33 -0.29 7.45
C ARG A 17 5.57 -1.28 6.32
N ILE A 18 6.55 -0.98 5.48
CA ILE A 18 7.06 -1.94 4.49
C ILE A 18 8.00 -2.93 5.19
N PRO A 19 7.73 -4.24 5.10
CA PRO A 19 8.60 -5.29 5.63
C PRO A 19 10.02 -5.20 5.07
N VAL A 20 11.01 -5.56 5.88
CA VAL A 20 12.43 -5.53 5.48
C VAL A 20 12.67 -6.33 4.20
N VAL A 21 12.03 -7.50 4.07
CA VAL A 21 12.14 -8.40 2.90
C VAL A 21 11.73 -7.77 1.57
N TRP A 22 10.92 -6.69 1.59
CA TRP A 22 10.52 -5.96 0.39
C TRP A 22 11.16 -4.57 0.32
N ARG A 23 11.74 -4.08 1.41
CA ARG A 23 12.31 -2.73 1.49
C ARG A 23 13.50 -2.55 0.56
N GLU A 24 14.30 -3.59 0.36
CA GLU A 24 15.46 -3.58 -0.54
C GLU A 24 15.07 -3.31 -2.00
N GLU A 25 13.83 -3.65 -2.39
CA GLU A 25 13.31 -3.45 -3.75
C GLU A 25 12.91 -1.99 -4.03
N PHE A 26 12.69 -1.18 -3.00
CA PHE A 26 12.09 0.15 -3.14
C PHE A 26 13.11 1.30 -3.21
N GLY A 27 14.42 1.05 -3.17
CA GLY A 27 15.44 2.07 -3.47
C GLY A 27 15.36 3.40 -2.68
N GLY A 28 14.58 3.47 -1.60
CA GLY A 28 14.32 4.68 -0.78
C GLY A 28 13.05 5.47 -1.11
N ALA A 29 12.30 5.15 -2.17
CA ALA A 29 11.02 5.78 -2.50
C ALA A 29 10.07 4.83 -3.21
N VAL A 30 8.77 5.05 -3.05
CA VAL A 30 7.72 4.29 -3.74
C VAL A 30 6.72 5.21 -4.39
N TYR A 31 5.95 4.66 -5.32
CA TYR A 31 4.81 5.32 -5.94
C TYR A 31 3.54 4.63 -5.45
N LEU A 32 2.66 5.41 -4.83
CA LEU A 32 1.33 4.97 -4.43
C LEU A 32 0.35 5.33 -5.51
N GLU A 33 -0.34 4.33 -6.05
CA GLU A 33 -1.37 4.47 -7.06
C GLU A 33 -2.70 3.97 -6.48
N GLU A 34 -3.80 4.68 -6.71
CA GLU A 34 -5.13 4.12 -6.55
C GLU A 34 -5.65 3.64 -7.91
N ASP A 35 -6.02 2.36 -7.98
CA ASP A 35 -6.53 1.75 -9.21
C ASP A 35 -8.01 2.06 -9.49
N GLU A 36 -8.49 1.68 -10.67
CA GLU A 36 -9.89 1.90 -11.11
C GLU A 36 -10.94 1.28 -10.18
N LEU A 37 -10.56 0.31 -9.34
CA LEU A 37 -11.44 -0.35 -8.39
C LEU A 37 -11.38 0.30 -6.99
N GLY A 38 -10.54 1.33 -6.81
CA GLY A 38 -10.33 2.05 -5.57
C GLY A 38 -9.39 1.34 -4.60
N TYR A 39 -8.50 0.45 -5.07
CA TYR A 39 -7.49 -0.20 -4.24
C TYR A 39 -6.11 0.44 -4.46
N LEU A 40 -5.32 0.48 -3.40
CA LEU A 40 -3.99 1.04 -3.43
C LEU A 40 -2.96 0.01 -3.87
N ARG A 41 -2.01 0.49 -4.67
CA ARG A 41 -0.83 -0.24 -5.12
C ARG A 41 0.43 0.53 -4.76
N ILE A 42 1.50 -0.20 -4.51
CA ILE A 42 2.82 0.33 -4.18
C ILE A 42 3.81 -0.15 -5.23
N HIS A 43 4.37 0.78 -5.99
CA HIS A 43 5.32 0.50 -7.05
C HIS A 43 6.72 0.97 -6.65
N PRO A 44 7.77 0.20 -6.96
CA PRO A 44 9.16 0.63 -6.77
C PRO A 44 9.60 1.71 -7.76
N GLU A 45 9.02 1.70 -8.94
CA GLU A 45 9.26 2.66 -10.01
C GLU A 45 7.96 3.37 -10.39
N PRO A 46 7.99 4.54 -11.05
CA PRO A 46 6.78 5.18 -11.49
C PRO A 46 5.99 4.22 -12.40
N PRO A 47 4.71 3.93 -12.10
CA PRO A 47 3.91 3.11 -13.01
C PRO A 47 3.76 3.83 -14.35
N PRO A 48 3.57 3.10 -15.47
CA PRO A 48 3.24 3.71 -16.75
C PRO A 48 1.97 4.53 -16.57
N VAL A 49 2.10 5.86 -16.62
CA VAL A 49 1.01 6.79 -16.31
C VAL A 49 -0.04 6.69 -17.42
N ASP A 50 -1.03 5.83 -17.23
CA ASP A 50 -2.27 5.91 -17.96
C ASP A 50 -3.15 6.96 -17.26
N ARG A 51 -3.05 8.21 -17.75
CA ARG A 51 -3.77 9.36 -17.18
C ARG A 51 -5.29 9.18 -17.19
N GLU A 52 -5.82 8.22 -17.95
CA GLU A 52 -7.25 7.92 -17.98
C GLU A 52 -7.67 6.94 -16.88
N ARG A 53 -6.75 6.15 -16.31
CA ARG A 53 -7.05 4.99 -15.44
C ARG A 53 -6.65 5.17 -13.98
N ALA A 54 -5.67 6.02 -13.69
CA ALA A 54 -5.19 6.27 -12.33
C ALA A 54 -5.13 7.78 -12.04
N PRO A 55 -6.17 8.38 -11.44
CA PRO A 55 -6.22 9.83 -11.19
C PRO A 55 -5.17 10.29 -10.16
N PHE A 56 -4.65 9.37 -9.34
CA PHE A 56 -3.75 9.71 -8.23
C PHE A 56 -2.51 8.79 -8.19
N CYS A 57 -1.33 9.36 -8.42
CA CYS A 57 -0.04 8.70 -8.24
C CYS A 57 0.89 9.59 -7.42
N PHE A 58 1.29 9.13 -6.23
CA PHE A 58 2.09 9.90 -5.27
C PHE A 58 3.45 9.26 -5.03
N LYS A 59 4.51 10.04 -5.21
CA LYS A 59 5.87 9.63 -4.85
C LYS A 59 6.10 9.84 -3.36
N GLN A 60 6.26 8.76 -2.61
CA GLN A 60 6.49 8.76 -1.17
C GLN A 60 7.88 8.26 -0.82
N LYS A 61 8.55 8.91 0.14
CA LYS A 61 9.81 8.42 0.68
C LYS A 61 9.55 7.18 1.55
N VAL A 62 10.42 6.18 1.42
CA VAL A 62 10.48 5.05 2.35
C VAL A 62 11.47 5.40 3.46
N ASP A 63 10.99 5.53 4.70
CA ASP A 63 11.85 5.74 5.86
C ASP A 63 11.79 4.58 6.86
N SER A 64 12.45 4.72 8.01
CA SER A 64 12.46 3.71 9.07
C SER A 64 11.09 3.44 9.69
N HIS A 65 10.16 4.40 9.59
CA HIS A 65 8.80 4.31 10.10
C HIS A 65 7.81 3.77 9.05
N GLY A 66 8.15 3.84 7.77
CA GLY A 66 7.39 3.26 6.67
C GLY A 66 7.14 4.26 5.54
N VAL A 67 6.00 4.10 4.89
CA VAL A 67 5.52 4.95 3.80
C VAL A 67 4.27 5.66 4.27
N SER A 68 4.25 6.99 4.20
CA SER A 68 3.06 7.78 4.54
C SER A 68 1.99 7.62 3.46
N ILE A 69 0.74 7.37 3.85
CA ILE A 69 -0.43 7.33 2.98
C ILE A 69 -0.98 8.77 2.84
N PRO A 70 -0.99 9.34 1.62
CA PRO A 70 -1.57 10.66 1.33
C PRO A 70 -3.03 10.76 1.74
N GLU A 71 -3.48 11.96 2.09
CA GLU A 71 -4.85 12.18 2.58
C GLU A 71 -5.91 11.86 1.54
N GLU A 72 -5.57 12.12 0.28
CA GLU A 72 -6.38 11.98 -0.92
C GLU A 72 -6.80 10.54 -1.21
N VAL A 73 -6.18 9.54 -0.56
CA VAL A 73 -6.45 8.11 -0.78
C VAL A 73 -6.73 7.35 0.52
N ARG A 74 -6.99 8.06 1.62
CA ARG A 74 -7.30 7.42 2.92
C ARG A 74 -8.70 6.81 2.97
N ASP A 75 -9.58 7.24 2.08
CA ASP A 75 -10.92 6.70 1.85
C ASP A 75 -10.95 5.55 0.80
N SER A 76 -9.79 5.17 0.28
CA SER A 76 -9.61 3.99 -0.58
C SER A 76 -10.26 2.73 0.00
N ARG A 77 -10.75 1.84 -0.87
CA ARG A 77 -11.26 0.51 -0.50
C ARG A 77 -10.25 -0.33 0.25
N SER A 78 -8.95 -0.05 0.09
CA SER A 78 -7.86 -0.66 0.86
C SER A 78 -8.05 -0.54 2.37
N PHE A 79 -8.78 0.48 2.83
CA PHE A 79 -9.00 0.78 4.25
C PHE A 79 -10.47 0.64 4.66
N PHE A 80 -11.28 -0.08 3.86
CA PHE A 80 -12.73 -0.20 4.08
C PHE A 80 -13.11 -0.72 5.48
N TYR A 81 -12.34 -1.67 6.03
CA TYR A 81 -12.54 -2.21 7.39
C TYR A 81 -11.66 -1.51 8.45
N GLY A 82 -11.16 -0.32 8.14
CA GLY A 82 -10.22 0.42 8.97
C GLY A 82 -8.77 0.20 8.54
N ARG A 83 -7.86 0.28 9.51
CA ARG A 83 -6.41 0.34 9.26
C ARG A 83 -5.70 -1.02 9.31
N GLU A 84 -6.45 -2.12 9.38
CA GLU A 84 -5.92 -3.47 9.22
C GLU A 84 -5.96 -3.86 7.75
N VAL A 85 -4.80 -4.22 7.19
CA VAL A 85 -4.66 -4.49 5.76
C VAL A 85 -3.82 -5.74 5.50
N MET A 86 -4.02 -6.33 4.33
CA MET A 86 -3.18 -7.37 3.77
C MET A 86 -2.35 -6.77 2.65
N LEU A 87 -1.03 -6.76 2.79
CA LEU A 87 -0.13 -6.50 1.67
C LEU A 87 0.04 -7.78 0.85
N VAL A 88 -0.18 -7.69 -0.45
CA VAL A 88 -0.04 -8.82 -1.38
C VAL A 88 0.99 -8.46 -2.44
N GLY A 89 2.08 -9.23 -2.50
CA GLY A 89 3.11 -9.07 -3.52
C GLY A 89 2.73 -9.70 -4.84
N ARG A 90 2.77 -8.89 -5.91
CA ARG A 90 2.43 -9.27 -7.30
C ARG A 90 3.65 -9.25 -8.22
N GLN A 91 4.82 -9.60 -7.69
CA GLN A 91 6.13 -9.58 -8.35
C GLN A 91 6.67 -8.17 -8.63
N GLU A 92 5.90 -7.33 -9.34
CA GLU A 92 6.31 -5.98 -9.78
C GLU A 92 5.85 -4.87 -8.83
N PHE A 93 4.76 -5.09 -8.09
CA PHE A 93 4.19 -4.14 -7.14
C PHE A 93 3.56 -4.86 -5.94
N LEU A 94 3.18 -4.09 -4.92
CA LEU A 94 2.35 -4.57 -3.81
C LEU A 94 0.93 -4.04 -3.97
N GLU A 95 -0.07 -4.87 -3.68
CA GLU A 95 -1.46 -4.45 -3.49
C GLU A 95 -1.75 -4.29 -1.99
N ILE A 96 -2.59 -3.32 -1.64
CA ILE A 96 -3.12 -3.14 -0.29
C ILE A 96 -4.59 -3.56 -0.29
N TRP A 97 -4.88 -4.69 0.36
CA TRP A 97 -6.25 -5.20 0.48
C TRP A 97 -6.81 -4.92 1.89
N PRO A 98 -8.10 -4.54 2.00
CA PRO A 98 -8.72 -4.38 3.30
C PRO A 98 -8.79 -5.72 4.02
N TRP A 99 -8.42 -5.75 5.29
CA TRP A 99 -8.53 -6.94 6.12
C TRP A 99 -9.56 -6.72 7.23
N LYS A 100 -10.70 -7.41 7.12
CA LYS A 100 -11.62 -7.55 8.24
C LYS A 100 -10.95 -8.52 9.20
N GLY A 101 -10.49 -8.04 10.36
CA GLY A 101 -10.05 -8.93 11.43
C GLY A 101 -11.09 -10.03 11.62
N GLU A 102 -10.67 -11.29 11.69
CA GLU A 102 -11.58 -12.32 12.16
C GLU A 102 -12.12 -11.84 13.51
N GLU A 103 -13.45 -11.77 13.64
CA GLU A 103 -14.09 -11.66 14.94
C GLU A 103 -13.55 -12.84 15.74
N MET A 104 -12.59 -12.58 16.63
CA MET A 104 -12.24 -13.57 17.64
C MET A 104 -13.52 -13.74 18.45
N CYS A 105 -14.23 -14.86 18.21
CA CYS A 105 -15.29 -15.30 19.09
C CYS A 105 -14.75 -15.25 20.51
N ALA A 106 -15.33 -14.35 21.32
CA ALA A 106 -15.11 -14.27 22.74
C ALA A 106 -15.68 -15.51 23.45
#